data_AF-A0AA38M2B3-F1
#
_entry.id   AF-A0AA38M2B3-F1
#
_cell.length_a   1.000
_cell.length_b   1.000
_cell.length_c   1.000
_cell.angle_alpha   90.00
_cell.angle_beta   90.00
_cell.angle_gamma   90.00
#
_symmetry.space_group_name_H-M   'P 1'
#
loop_
_entity.id
_entity.type
_entity.pdbx_description
1 polymer ?
#
loop_
_entity_poly.entity_id
_entity_poly.type
_entity_poly.pdbx_seq_one_letter_code
_entity_poly.pdbx_strand_id
1 'polypeptide(L)'
;MASCAHQLHYKRVVISEMAVVSSKIRGHQGCGPEHLVHCAEHLTVLTDSGLTFATNKSDLDRMCPDLRDAVRCIHGYSRHCMSLEQREHFKTLFHGTVLMVENLCRNETYQEEYLKYAPCMKQVEKQNEVCLKTYTDEMKEIESRTQQETTADPDLVTYQKRKREVADEGIRSVCCSFQRYVECSTHTMRRACGEDAARFSKDFLDKMSSSLIRMHCSEYGRRECGLASAGEKLSQFSSLVLALLGILAYFVS
;
A
#
# COMPACT_ATOMS: atom_id res chain seq x y z
N MET A 1 47.61 -52.52 5.14
CA MET A 1 46.25 -52.71 4.57
C MET A 1 45.22 -52.74 5.70
N ALA A 2 45.06 -51.64 6.44
CA ALA A 2 44.15 -51.55 7.59
C ALA A 2 43.53 -50.14 7.76
N SER A 3 43.47 -49.33 6.69
CA SER A 3 43.00 -47.94 6.76
C SER A 3 41.99 -47.58 5.66
N CYS A 4 41.25 -48.57 5.16
CA CYS A 4 40.16 -48.35 4.17
C CYS A 4 38.79 -48.86 4.64
N ALA A 5 38.73 -49.65 5.72
CA ALA A 5 37.48 -50.21 6.25
C ALA A 5 36.75 -49.29 7.25
N HIS A 6 37.43 -48.29 7.82
CA HIS A 6 36.85 -47.43 8.87
C HIS A 6 36.00 -46.26 8.33
N GLN A 7 36.13 -45.90 7.04
CA GLN A 7 35.36 -44.81 6.42
C GLN A 7 33.96 -45.21 5.90
N LEU A 8 33.67 -46.51 5.78
CA LEU A 8 32.40 -47.01 5.24
C LEU A 8 31.28 -47.18 6.29
N HIS A 9 31.61 -47.23 7.59
CA HIS A 9 30.61 -47.28 8.67
C HIS A 9 30.06 -45.91 9.06
N TYR A 10 30.87 -44.85 9.01
CA TYR A 10 30.42 -43.49 9.38
C TYR A 10 29.36 -42.95 8.40
N LYS A 11 29.45 -43.30 7.10
CA LYS A 11 28.47 -42.90 6.09
C LYS A 11 27.13 -43.63 6.15
N ARG A 12 27.00 -44.72 6.91
CA ARG A 12 25.71 -45.45 7.07
C ARG A 12 24.90 -45.02 8.29
N VAL A 13 25.52 -44.43 9.31
CA VAL A 13 24.81 -43.98 10.52
C VAL A 13 24.12 -42.62 10.29
N VAL A 14 24.72 -41.73 9.50
CA VAL A 14 24.13 -40.40 9.18
C VAL A 14 22.91 -40.51 8.24
N ILE A 15 22.80 -41.59 7.47
CA ILE A 15 21.65 -41.81 6.55
C ILE A 15 20.46 -42.46 7.28
N SER A 16 20.62 -42.97 8.51
CA SER A 16 19.56 -43.64 9.27
C SER A 16 18.80 -42.75 10.25
N GLU A 17 19.24 -41.51 10.48
CA GLU A 17 18.58 -40.54 11.37
C GLU A 17 17.80 -39.46 10.59
N MET A 18 17.86 -39.46 9.25
CA MET A 18 17.13 -38.53 8.36
C MET A 18 15.76 -39.06 7.90
N ALA A 19 15.16 -39.98 8.66
CA ALA A 19 13.87 -40.61 8.32
C ALA A 19 12.67 -40.12 9.15
N VAL A 20 12.82 -39.06 9.95
CA VAL A 20 11.76 -38.48 10.81
C VAL A 20 12.09 -36.99 10.93
N VAL A 21 11.41 -35.99 10.35
CA VAL A 21 10.07 -35.81 9.81
C VAL A 21 10.24 -34.88 8.60
N SER A 22 10.24 -35.42 7.38
CA SER A 22 9.73 -34.65 6.24
C SER A 22 8.22 -34.76 6.30
N SER A 23 7.61 -34.06 7.26
CA SER A 23 6.28 -33.54 7.02
C SER A 23 6.47 -32.58 5.86
N LYS A 24 6.33 -33.12 4.64
CA LYS A 24 5.62 -32.40 3.59
C LYS A 24 4.34 -31.95 4.29
N ILE A 25 4.37 -30.73 4.85
CA ILE A 25 3.19 -29.89 4.84
C ILE A 25 2.74 -30.03 3.39
N ARG A 26 1.65 -30.75 3.16
CA ARG A 26 1.01 -30.73 1.86
C ARG A 26 0.56 -29.29 1.71
N GLY A 27 1.47 -28.42 1.25
CA GLY A 27 1.08 -27.16 0.68
C GLY A 27 0.05 -27.54 -0.36
N HIS A 28 -1.17 -27.08 -0.16
CA HIS A 28 -2.23 -27.23 -1.15
C HIS A 28 -1.63 -26.83 -2.50
N GLN A 29 -1.69 -27.72 -3.50
CA GLN A 29 -1.17 -27.41 -4.83
C GLN A 29 -1.79 -26.10 -5.30
N GLY A 30 -0.97 -25.16 -5.77
CA GLY A 30 -1.44 -23.83 -6.18
C GLY A 30 -1.63 -22.81 -5.04
N CYS A 31 -1.06 -23.04 -3.86
CA CYS A 31 -1.04 -22.04 -2.77
C CYS A 31 0.26 -21.25 -2.66
N GLY A 32 1.01 -21.14 -3.75
CA GLY A 32 2.18 -20.27 -3.80
C GLY A 32 1.83 -18.83 -4.17
N PRO A 33 2.76 -17.89 -3.93
CA PRO A 33 2.58 -16.46 -4.23
C PRO A 33 2.27 -16.19 -5.70
N GLU A 34 2.72 -17.04 -6.62
CA GLU A 34 2.45 -16.95 -8.06
C GLU A 34 0.96 -16.97 -8.39
N HIS A 35 0.17 -17.80 -7.70
CA HIS A 35 -1.28 -17.87 -7.93
C HIS A 35 -1.97 -16.59 -7.43
N LEU A 36 -1.52 -16.05 -6.30
CA LEU A 36 -2.06 -14.80 -5.79
C LEU A 36 -1.73 -13.62 -6.72
N VAL A 37 -0.51 -13.56 -7.25
CA VAL A 37 -0.10 -12.56 -8.25
C VAL A 37 -0.96 -12.67 -9.51
N HIS A 38 -1.19 -13.89 -10.00
CA HIS A 38 -2.06 -14.10 -11.15
C HIS A 38 -3.51 -13.64 -10.89
N CYS A 39 -4.07 -13.91 -9.71
CA CYS A 39 -5.39 -13.38 -9.35
C CYS A 39 -5.43 -11.84 -9.34
N ALA A 40 -4.33 -11.17 -8.99
CA ALA A 40 -4.26 -9.72 -8.86
C ALA A 40 -3.95 -8.98 -10.17
N GLU A 41 -3.62 -9.70 -11.25
CA GLU A 41 -3.18 -9.14 -12.53
C GLU A 41 -4.16 -8.10 -13.09
N HIS A 42 -5.47 -8.36 -13.04
CA HIS A 42 -6.46 -7.41 -13.53
C HIS A 42 -6.74 -6.24 -12.58
N LEU A 43 -6.30 -6.31 -11.31
CA LEU A 43 -6.45 -5.21 -10.36
C LEU A 43 -5.35 -4.15 -10.53
N THR A 44 -4.23 -4.48 -11.20
CA THR A 44 -3.13 -3.55 -11.41
C THR A 44 -3.55 -2.33 -12.23
N VAL A 45 -4.55 -2.46 -13.11
CA VAL A 45 -5.11 -1.32 -13.84
C VAL A 45 -5.67 -0.23 -12.92
N LEU A 46 -6.13 -0.60 -11.71
CA LEU A 46 -6.64 0.37 -10.73
C LEU A 46 -5.51 1.07 -9.96
N THR A 47 -4.32 0.47 -9.89
CA THR A 47 -3.15 0.99 -9.16
C THR A 47 -2.15 1.68 -10.07
N ASP A 48 -1.92 1.13 -11.25
CA ASP A 48 -0.83 1.51 -12.17
C ASP A 48 -1.25 2.63 -13.12
N SER A 49 -2.56 2.81 -13.35
CA SER A 49 -3.06 3.90 -14.20
C SER A 49 -3.29 5.21 -13.45
N GLY A 50 -2.90 5.29 -12.17
CA GLY A 50 -2.80 6.54 -11.41
C GLY A 50 -4.04 7.41 -11.44
N LEU A 51 -5.24 6.78 -11.40
CA LEU A 51 -6.61 7.32 -11.48
C LEU A 51 -7.35 7.13 -12.82
N THR A 52 -6.67 6.70 -13.88
CA THR A 52 -7.18 6.82 -15.26
C THR A 52 -7.36 5.47 -15.96
N PHE A 53 -8.41 4.74 -15.57
CA PHE A 53 -8.67 3.40 -16.10
C PHE A 53 -9.97 3.31 -16.91
N ALA A 54 -10.96 4.18 -16.67
CA ALA A 54 -12.20 4.26 -17.44
C ALA A 54 -12.62 5.72 -17.66
N THR A 55 -13.16 6.05 -18.84
CA THR A 55 -13.57 7.42 -19.18
C THR A 55 -15.08 7.59 -19.32
N ASN A 56 -15.80 6.48 -19.47
CA ASN A 56 -17.24 6.44 -19.71
C ASN A 56 -17.83 5.12 -19.18
N LYS A 57 -19.16 5.02 -19.20
CA LYS A 57 -19.89 3.84 -18.71
C LYS A 57 -19.55 2.56 -19.49
N SER A 58 -19.35 2.66 -20.81
CA SER A 58 -18.98 1.52 -21.65
C SER A 58 -17.60 0.96 -21.28
N ASP A 59 -16.66 1.82 -20.88
CA ASP A 59 -15.35 1.37 -20.38
C ASP A 59 -15.52 0.58 -19.08
N LEU A 60 -16.33 1.08 -18.15
CA LEU A 60 -16.63 0.38 -16.89
C LEU A 60 -17.28 -0.98 -17.15
N ASP A 61 -18.30 -1.04 -18.01
CA ASP A 61 -19.02 -2.27 -18.31
C ASP A 61 -18.11 -3.33 -18.95
N ARG A 62 -17.10 -2.92 -19.71
CA ARG A 62 -16.08 -3.81 -20.29
C ARG A 62 -15.08 -4.32 -19.25
N MET A 63 -14.68 -3.49 -18.29
CA MET A 63 -13.63 -3.82 -17.30
C MET A 63 -14.16 -4.56 -16.07
N CYS A 64 -15.41 -4.28 -15.69
CA CYS A 64 -15.99 -4.81 -14.46
C CYS A 64 -16.08 -6.34 -14.38
N PRO A 65 -16.28 -7.11 -15.46
CA PRO A 65 -16.13 -8.57 -15.43
C PRO A 65 -14.77 -9.00 -14.89
N ASP A 66 -13.68 -8.49 -15.47
CA ASP A 66 -12.30 -8.84 -15.11
C ASP A 66 -11.97 -8.46 -13.66
N LEU A 67 -12.34 -7.24 -13.23
CA LEU A 67 -12.12 -6.78 -11.86
C LEU A 67 -12.86 -7.65 -10.84
N ARG A 68 -14.10 -8.05 -11.14
CA ARG A 68 -14.90 -8.91 -10.26
C ARG A 68 -14.40 -10.35 -10.27
N ASP A 69 -13.86 -10.83 -11.39
CA ASP A 69 -13.22 -12.15 -11.47
C ASP A 69 -11.94 -12.18 -10.64
N ALA A 70 -11.11 -11.13 -10.70
CA ALA A 70 -9.92 -11.00 -9.86
C ALA A 70 -10.26 -11.03 -8.35
N VAL A 71 -11.25 -10.25 -7.92
CA VAL A 71 -11.74 -10.27 -6.52
C VAL A 71 -12.23 -11.67 -6.12
N ARG A 72 -12.97 -12.35 -7.00
CA ARG A 72 -13.44 -13.73 -6.76
C ARG A 72 -12.28 -14.71 -6.65
N CYS A 73 -11.26 -14.60 -7.49
CA CYS A 73 -10.03 -15.40 -7.47
C CYS A 73 -9.29 -15.24 -6.13
N ILE A 74 -9.04 -13.99 -5.72
CA ILE A 74 -8.40 -13.66 -4.43
C ILE A 74 -9.18 -14.23 -3.25
N HIS A 75 -10.51 -14.12 -3.26
CA HIS A 75 -11.35 -14.72 -2.23
C HIS A 75 -11.30 -16.25 -2.25
N GLY A 76 -11.23 -16.88 -3.43
CA GLY A 76 -11.04 -18.33 -3.58
C GLY A 76 -9.71 -18.79 -2.99
N TYR A 77 -8.62 -18.11 -3.37
CA TYR A 77 -7.28 -18.34 -2.85
C TYR A 77 -7.25 -18.26 -1.32
N SER A 78 -7.76 -17.17 -0.73
CA SER A 78 -7.78 -17.00 0.74
C SER A 78 -8.61 -18.06 1.46
N ARG A 79 -9.65 -18.64 0.84
CA ARG A 79 -10.42 -19.75 1.41
C ARG A 79 -9.68 -21.08 1.35
N HIS A 80 -8.92 -21.30 0.29
CA HIS A 80 -8.27 -22.58 0.02
C HIS A 80 -6.89 -22.69 0.67
N CYS A 81 -6.16 -21.58 0.72
CA CYS A 81 -4.73 -21.56 1.01
C CYS A 81 -4.38 -21.01 2.40
N MET A 82 -5.34 -20.45 3.13
CA MET A 82 -5.09 -19.76 4.40
C MET A 82 -5.89 -20.36 5.55
N SER A 83 -5.30 -20.32 6.75
CA SER A 83 -6.03 -20.55 8.00
C SER A 83 -7.08 -19.46 8.25
N LEU A 84 -7.97 -19.67 9.21
CA LEU A 84 -8.98 -18.68 9.57
C LEU A 84 -8.34 -17.34 9.97
N GLU A 85 -7.31 -17.38 10.81
CA GLU A 85 -6.57 -16.19 11.27
C GLU A 85 -5.87 -15.46 10.11
N GLN A 86 -5.13 -16.21 9.28
CA GLN A 86 -4.48 -15.67 8.10
C GLN A 86 -5.49 -15.02 7.15
N ARG A 87 -6.66 -15.65 6.97
CA ARG A 87 -7.74 -15.14 6.13
C ARG A 87 -8.35 -13.86 6.68
N GLU A 88 -8.55 -13.72 7.99
CA GLU A 88 -9.06 -12.46 8.58
C GLU A 88 -8.05 -11.32 8.42
N HIS A 89 -6.76 -11.60 8.64
CA HIS A 89 -5.72 -10.62 8.36
C HIS A 89 -5.71 -10.23 6.88
N PHE A 90 -5.73 -11.22 5.98
CA PHE A 90 -5.74 -11.00 4.54
C PHE A 90 -6.96 -10.23 4.03
N LYS A 91 -8.16 -10.50 4.57
CA LYS A 91 -9.36 -9.72 4.26
C LYS A 91 -9.18 -8.26 4.59
N THR A 92 -8.49 -7.95 5.69
CA THR A 92 -8.18 -6.57 6.07
C THR A 92 -7.33 -5.93 4.98
N LEU A 93 -6.25 -6.60 4.54
CA LEU A 93 -5.32 -6.14 3.50
C LEU A 93 -6.02 -5.68 2.22
N PHE A 94 -6.94 -6.50 1.72
CA PHE A 94 -7.62 -6.29 0.44
C PHE A 94 -8.96 -5.57 0.56
N HIS A 95 -9.41 -5.24 1.78
CA HIS A 95 -10.75 -4.69 2.00
C HIS A 95 -11.01 -3.43 1.17
N GLY A 96 -10.05 -2.50 1.12
CA GLY A 96 -10.17 -1.25 0.37
C GLY A 96 -10.37 -1.48 -1.13
N THR A 97 -9.50 -2.30 -1.73
CA THR A 97 -9.57 -2.67 -3.15
C THR A 97 -10.87 -3.39 -3.50
N VAL A 98 -11.29 -4.35 -2.67
CA VAL A 98 -12.55 -5.09 -2.88
C VAL A 98 -13.75 -4.16 -2.81
N LEU A 99 -13.79 -3.26 -1.82
CA LEU A 99 -14.87 -2.27 -1.68
C LEU A 99 -14.89 -1.31 -2.88
N MET A 100 -13.72 -0.91 -3.38
CA MET A 100 -13.62 -0.04 -4.54
C MET A 100 -14.17 -0.71 -5.81
N VAL A 101 -13.81 -1.98 -6.06
CA VAL A 101 -14.36 -2.76 -7.19
C VAL A 101 -15.88 -2.90 -7.06
N GLU A 102 -16.41 -3.21 -5.88
CA GLU A 102 -17.86 -3.34 -5.67
C GLU A 102 -18.59 -2.00 -5.89
N ASN A 103 -18.05 -0.88 -5.39
CA ASN A 103 -18.63 0.44 -5.64
C ASN A 103 -18.58 0.78 -7.15
N LEU A 104 -17.42 0.65 -7.77
CA LEU A 104 -17.23 1.00 -9.18
C LEU A 104 -18.08 0.15 -10.11
N CYS A 105 -18.30 -1.13 -9.79
CA CYS A 105 -18.93 -2.07 -10.71
C CYS A 105 -20.40 -2.38 -10.41
N ARG A 106 -20.92 -2.02 -9.24
CA ARG A 106 -22.31 -2.32 -8.87
C ARG A 106 -23.10 -1.13 -8.34
N ASN A 107 -22.44 -0.09 -7.81
CA ASN A 107 -23.13 1.04 -7.23
C ASN A 107 -23.32 2.14 -8.30
N GLU A 108 -24.55 2.26 -8.81
CA GLU A 108 -24.89 3.23 -9.87
C GLU A 108 -24.61 4.67 -9.45
N THR A 109 -24.93 5.07 -8.21
CA THR A 109 -24.64 6.42 -7.71
C THR A 109 -23.14 6.69 -7.66
N TYR A 110 -22.34 5.71 -7.26
CA TYR A 110 -20.89 5.86 -7.26
C TYR A 110 -20.31 5.89 -8.68
N GLN A 111 -20.89 5.13 -9.62
CA GLN A 111 -20.52 5.19 -11.03
C GLN A 111 -20.80 6.58 -11.61
N GLU A 112 -21.97 7.15 -11.35
CA GLU A 112 -22.32 8.50 -11.79
C GLU A 112 -21.34 9.54 -11.24
N GLU A 113 -20.98 9.45 -9.96
CA GLU A 113 -20.00 10.34 -9.33
C GLU A 113 -18.60 10.18 -9.94
N TYR A 114 -18.13 8.95 -10.15
CA TYR A 114 -16.85 8.69 -10.83
C TYR A 114 -16.85 9.27 -12.25
N LEU A 115 -17.88 8.97 -13.03
CA LEU A 115 -18.00 9.38 -14.43
C LEU A 115 -18.15 10.89 -14.60
N LYS A 116 -18.65 11.61 -13.58
CA LYS A 116 -18.65 13.08 -13.55
C LYS A 116 -17.24 13.66 -13.67
N TYR A 117 -16.23 13.01 -13.06
CA TYR A 117 -14.85 13.50 -13.04
C TYR A 117 -13.94 12.82 -14.06
N ALA A 118 -14.29 11.62 -14.52
CA ALA A 118 -13.49 10.78 -15.41
C ALA A 118 -12.96 11.49 -16.67
N PRO A 119 -13.73 12.33 -17.40
CA PRO A 119 -13.22 13.03 -18.58
C PRO A 119 -12.06 13.98 -18.24
N CYS A 120 -12.15 14.71 -17.13
CA CYS A 120 -11.09 15.62 -16.70
C CYS A 120 -9.87 14.84 -16.16
N MET A 121 -10.11 13.77 -15.40
CA MET A 121 -9.05 12.86 -14.95
C MET A 121 -8.25 12.33 -16.14
N LYS A 122 -8.91 12.00 -17.26
CA LYS A 122 -8.26 11.59 -18.51
C LYS A 122 -7.39 12.69 -19.12
N GLN A 123 -7.83 13.94 -19.07
CA GLN A 123 -7.05 15.06 -19.59
C GLN A 123 -5.73 15.27 -18.83
N VAL A 124 -5.72 15.00 -17.53
CA VAL A 124 -4.55 15.19 -16.66
C VAL A 124 -3.73 13.93 -16.41
N GLU A 125 -4.07 12.82 -17.09
CA GLU A 125 -3.44 11.50 -16.94
C GLU A 125 -1.91 11.58 -16.90
N LYS A 126 -1.29 12.22 -17.89
CA LYS A 126 0.18 12.35 -18.00
C LYS A 126 0.80 13.13 -16.84
N GLN A 127 0.07 14.11 -16.29
CA GLN A 127 0.55 14.91 -15.16
C GLN A 127 0.46 14.11 -13.86
N ASN A 128 -0.59 13.31 -13.71
CA ASN A 128 -0.73 12.37 -12.60
C ASN A 128 0.25 11.20 -12.69
N GLU A 129 0.59 10.73 -13.89
CA GLU A 129 1.57 9.66 -14.13
C GLU A 129 2.94 10.03 -13.56
N VAL A 130 3.34 11.32 -13.62
CA VAL A 130 4.57 11.80 -12.98
C VAL A 130 4.55 11.55 -11.48
N CYS A 131 3.42 11.84 -10.81
CA CYS A 131 3.27 11.60 -9.37
C CYS A 131 3.42 10.10 -9.04
N LEU A 132 2.77 9.24 -9.83
CA LEU A 132 2.84 7.79 -9.63
C LEU A 132 4.24 7.24 -9.90
N LYS A 133 4.90 7.70 -10.97
CA LYS A 133 6.26 7.30 -11.31
C LYS A 133 7.25 7.65 -10.19
N THR A 134 7.17 8.87 -9.66
CA THR A 134 8.00 9.27 -8.50
C THR A 134 7.80 8.34 -7.32
N TYR A 135 6.55 8.01 -7.00
CA TYR A 135 6.23 7.05 -5.93
C TYR A 135 6.83 5.67 -6.20
N THR A 136 6.62 5.12 -7.40
CA THR A 136 7.16 3.80 -7.76
C THR A 136 8.68 3.76 -7.70
N ASP A 137 9.36 4.83 -8.12
CA ASP A 137 10.82 4.93 -8.06
C ASP A 137 11.31 4.99 -6.59
N GLU A 138 10.68 5.80 -5.74
CA GLU A 138 10.98 5.84 -4.29
C GLU A 138 10.75 4.48 -3.61
N MET A 139 9.68 3.76 -3.96
CA MET A 139 9.39 2.44 -3.39
C MET A 139 10.47 1.40 -3.74
N LYS A 140 10.98 1.41 -4.97
CA LYS A 140 12.10 0.54 -5.39
C LYS A 140 13.38 0.86 -4.62
N GLU A 141 13.64 2.14 -4.37
CA GLU A 141 14.80 2.56 -3.59
C GLU A 141 14.70 2.08 -2.13
N ILE A 142 13.53 2.23 -1.49
CA ILE A 142 13.28 1.75 -0.13
C ILE A 142 13.47 0.23 -0.03
N GLU A 143 12.98 -0.52 -1.02
CA GLU A 143 13.17 -1.98 -1.06
C GLU A 143 14.65 -2.35 -1.13
N SER A 144 15.43 -1.65 -1.98
CA SER A 144 16.86 -1.91 -2.14
C SER A 144 17.68 -1.64 -0.87
N ARG A 145 17.37 -0.57 -0.13
CA ARG A 145 18.05 -0.21 1.14
C ARG A 145 17.75 -1.24 2.23
N THR A 146 16.48 -1.64 2.34
CA THR A 146 16.02 -2.65 3.32
C THR A 146 16.78 -3.97 3.16
N GLN A 147 17.13 -4.35 1.93
CA GLN A 147 17.87 -5.59 1.64
C GLN A 147 19.38 -5.48 1.94
N GLN A 148 19.98 -4.29 1.82
CA GLN A 148 21.42 -4.09 2.01
C GLN A 148 21.84 -3.97 3.49
N GLU A 149 20.99 -3.43 4.36
CA GLU A 149 21.36 -3.10 5.74
C GLU A 149 21.28 -4.28 6.72
N THR A 150 20.94 -5.49 6.25
CA THR A 150 20.88 -6.73 7.05
C THR A 150 22.18 -7.54 7.07
N THR A 151 23.35 -6.88 6.99
CA THR A 151 24.64 -7.55 7.21
C THR A 151 24.73 -8.13 8.63
N ALA A 152 25.17 -9.38 8.74
CA ALA A 152 25.17 -10.14 9.99
C ALA A 152 26.20 -9.58 10.98
N ASP A 153 25.73 -8.92 12.02
CA ASP A 153 26.53 -8.55 13.19
C ASP A 153 26.65 -9.78 14.11
N PRO A 154 27.85 -10.15 14.61
CA PRO A 154 28.01 -11.27 15.54
C PRO A 154 27.27 -11.06 16.88
N ASP A 155 26.94 -9.84 17.27
CA ASP A 155 26.06 -9.59 18.42
C ASP A 155 24.58 -9.62 18.04
N LEU A 156 23.88 -10.69 18.44
CA LEU A 156 22.47 -10.93 18.14
C LEU A 156 21.55 -9.81 18.65
N VAL A 157 21.87 -9.18 19.79
CA VAL A 157 21.05 -8.11 20.37
C VAL A 157 21.17 -6.83 19.54
N THR A 158 22.39 -6.41 19.22
CA THR A 158 22.64 -5.25 18.34
C THR A 158 22.09 -5.47 16.93
N TYR A 159 22.21 -6.69 16.38
CA TYR A 159 21.62 -7.06 15.10
C TYR A 159 20.10 -6.89 15.10
N GLN A 160 19.40 -7.41 16.12
CA GLN A 160 17.94 -7.30 16.22
C GLN A 160 17.48 -5.86 16.40
N LYS A 161 18.22 -5.05 17.17
CA LYS A 161 17.91 -3.62 17.33
C LYS A 161 18.04 -2.87 16.01
N ARG A 162 19.17 -3.03 15.31
CA ARG A 162 19.40 -2.42 13.99
C ARG A 162 18.32 -2.84 12.99
N LYS A 163 17.97 -4.12 12.96
CA LYS A 163 16.91 -4.64 12.08
C LYS A 163 15.56 -3.96 12.33
N ARG A 164 15.21 -3.68 13.58
CA ARG A 164 13.97 -2.95 13.91
C ARG A 164 14.04 -1.49 13.48
N GLU A 165 15.15 -0.81 13.76
CA GLU A 165 15.35 0.60 13.35
C GLU A 165 15.25 0.77 11.82
N VAL A 166 15.89 -0.13 11.06
CA VAL A 166 15.80 -0.17 9.59
C VAL A 166 14.37 -0.44 9.13
N ALA A 167 13.66 -1.36 9.77
CA ALA A 167 12.26 -1.64 9.45
C ALA A 167 11.35 -0.42 9.73
N ASP A 168 11.53 0.26 10.87
CA ASP A 168 10.76 1.44 11.25
C ASP A 168 11.05 2.63 10.31
N GLU A 169 12.31 2.83 9.92
CA GLU A 169 12.69 3.83 8.90
C GLU A 169 12.11 3.48 7.51
N GLY A 170 12.11 2.20 7.15
CA GLY A 170 11.46 1.69 5.94
C GLY A 170 9.96 2.00 5.93
N ILE A 171 9.25 1.70 7.02
CA ILE A 171 7.82 2.00 7.17
C ILE A 171 7.58 3.51 7.02
N ARG A 172 8.33 4.34 7.76
CA ARG A 172 8.22 5.80 7.65
C ARG A 172 8.41 6.27 6.21
N SER A 173 9.41 5.74 5.51
CA SER A 173 9.71 6.10 4.13
C SER A 173 8.56 5.75 3.20
N VAL A 174 8.02 4.52 3.29
CA VAL A 174 6.85 4.08 2.50
C VAL A 174 5.64 4.98 2.76
N CYS A 175 5.37 5.31 4.02
CA CYS A 175 4.27 6.17 4.42
C CYS A 175 4.39 7.57 3.82
N CYS A 176 5.57 8.18 3.92
CA CYS A 176 5.78 9.53 3.41
C CYS A 176 5.81 9.60 1.88
N SER A 177 6.35 8.58 1.22
CA SER A 177 6.28 8.44 -0.25
C SER A 177 4.84 8.35 -0.73
N PHE A 178 4.01 7.54 -0.07
CA PHE A 178 2.60 7.43 -0.41
C PHE A 178 1.83 8.75 -0.17
N GLN A 179 2.11 9.46 0.93
CA GLN A 179 1.49 10.76 1.16
C GLN A 179 1.86 11.80 0.11
N ARG A 180 3.14 11.87 -0.30
CA ARG A 180 3.57 12.75 -1.39
C ARG A 180 2.86 12.43 -2.69
N TYR A 181 2.67 11.16 -2.99
CA TYR A 181 1.91 10.72 -4.16
C TYR A 181 0.48 11.25 -4.14
N VAL A 182 -0.25 10.99 -3.04
CA VAL A 182 -1.63 11.44 -2.87
C VAL A 182 -1.73 12.96 -2.96
N GLU A 183 -0.81 13.69 -2.31
CA GLU A 183 -0.79 15.16 -2.37
C GLU A 183 -0.48 15.71 -3.77
N CYS A 184 0.51 15.15 -4.45
CA CYS A 184 0.88 15.51 -5.82
C CYS A 184 -0.31 15.34 -6.75
N SER A 185 -0.97 14.18 -6.71
CA SER A 185 -2.13 13.89 -7.55
C SER A 185 -3.33 14.77 -7.19
N THR A 186 -3.64 14.94 -5.91
CA THR A 186 -4.71 15.82 -5.43
C THR A 186 -4.50 17.27 -5.90
N HIS A 187 -3.26 17.76 -5.85
CA HIS A 187 -2.93 19.11 -6.27
C HIS A 187 -3.06 19.28 -7.79
N THR A 188 -2.59 18.31 -8.59
CA THR A 188 -2.79 18.27 -10.05
C THR A 188 -4.27 18.30 -10.40
N MET A 189 -5.06 17.44 -9.77
CA MET A 189 -6.52 17.39 -9.94
C MET A 189 -7.20 18.70 -9.56
N ARG A 190 -6.83 19.31 -8.43
CA ARG A 190 -7.40 20.60 -7.99
C ARG A 190 -7.19 21.70 -9.01
N ARG A 191 -5.97 21.80 -9.56
CA ARG A 191 -5.62 22.87 -10.51
C ARG A 191 -6.36 22.74 -11.84
N ALA A 192 -6.57 21.52 -12.31
CA ALA A 192 -7.15 21.28 -13.63
C ALA A 192 -8.66 21.01 -13.62
N CYS A 193 -9.15 20.31 -12.59
CA CYS A 193 -10.50 19.76 -12.53
C CYS A 193 -11.37 20.34 -11.39
N GLY A 194 -10.79 21.17 -10.51
CA GLY A 194 -11.50 21.80 -9.40
C GLY A 194 -11.47 21.00 -8.08
N GLU A 195 -12.01 21.61 -7.01
CA GLU A 195 -11.88 21.08 -5.65
C GLU A 195 -12.61 19.74 -5.44
N ASP A 196 -13.80 19.59 -6.02
CA ASP A 196 -14.57 18.35 -5.83
C ASP A 196 -13.89 17.15 -6.49
N ALA A 197 -13.34 17.36 -7.69
CA ALA A 197 -12.58 16.33 -8.41
C ALA A 197 -11.31 15.96 -7.64
N ALA A 198 -10.64 16.95 -7.03
CA ALA A 198 -9.48 16.72 -6.18
C ALA A 198 -9.83 15.89 -4.95
N ARG A 199 -10.94 16.23 -4.27
CA ARG A 199 -11.42 15.47 -3.10
C ARG A 199 -11.77 14.04 -3.47
N PHE A 200 -12.53 13.86 -4.55
CA PHE A 200 -12.87 12.54 -5.07
C PHE A 200 -11.62 11.71 -5.39
N SER A 201 -10.65 12.31 -6.09
CA SER A 201 -9.39 11.62 -6.44
C SER A 201 -8.59 11.19 -5.21
N LYS A 202 -8.54 12.04 -4.18
CA LYS A 202 -7.86 11.75 -2.93
C LYS A 202 -8.53 10.56 -2.23
N ASP A 203 -9.85 10.60 -2.08
CA ASP A 203 -10.61 9.53 -1.43
C ASP A 203 -10.49 8.21 -2.21
N PHE A 204 -10.40 8.27 -3.54
CA PHE A 204 -10.13 7.11 -4.38
C PHE A 204 -8.75 6.51 -4.08
N LEU A 205 -7.68 7.32 -4.09
CA LEU A 205 -6.32 6.85 -3.81
C LEU A 205 -6.19 6.29 -2.39
N ASP A 206 -6.80 6.96 -1.40
CA ASP A 206 -6.79 6.53 -0.01
C ASP A 206 -7.53 5.18 0.17
N LYS A 207 -8.63 4.95 -0.55
CA LYS A 207 -9.37 3.67 -0.52
C LYS A 207 -8.64 2.55 -1.26
N MET A 208 -7.95 2.88 -2.36
CA MET A 208 -7.17 1.93 -3.14
C MET A 208 -5.86 1.54 -2.46
N SER A 209 -5.35 2.40 -1.56
CA SER A 209 -4.21 2.05 -0.70
C SER A 209 -4.52 0.79 0.11
N SER A 210 -3.53 -0.10 0.24
CA SER A 210 -3.69 -1.29 1.08
C SER A 210 -4.04 -0.88 2.50
N SER A 211 -4.86 -1.66 3.20
CA SER A 211 -5.17 -1.34 4.60
C SER A 211 -3.92 -1.28 5.49
N LEU A 212 -2.82 -1.93 5.06
CA LEU A 212 -1.53 -1.88 5.75
C LEU A 212 -0.91 -0.50 5.67
N ILE A 213 -0.94 0.16 4.51
CA ILE A 213 -0.49 1.55 4.42
C ILE A 213 -1.31 2.37 5.41
N ARG A 214 -2.64 2.24 5.42
CA ARG A 214 -3.46 3.00 6.38
C ARG A 214 -3.18 2.66 7.85
N MET A 215 -2.94 1.39 8.17
CA MET A 215 -2.72 0.92 9.54
C MET A 215 -1.33 1.28 10.06
N HIS A 216 -0.28 1.07 9.26
CA HIS A 216 1.10 1.37 9.66
C HIS A 216 1.47 2.84 9.51
N CYS A 217 0.75 3.58 8.65
CA CYS A 217 0.97 5.02 8.47
C CYS A 217 0.13 5.90 9.38
N SER A 218 -0.66 5.33 10.30
CA SER A 218 -1.52 6.13 11.21
C SER A 218 -0.73 7.10 12.08
N GLU A 219 0.52 6.78 12.40
CA GLU A 219 1.42 7.62 13.21
C GLU A 219 2.27 8.58 12.37
N TYR A 220 2.36 8.36 11.05
CA TYR A 220 3.14 9.18 10.14
C TYR A 220 2.21 10.13 9.39
N GLY A 221 1.80 11.22 10.03
CA GLY A 221 0.96 12.24 9.40
C GLY A 221 1.73 13.20 8.50
N ARG A 222 1.01 14.20 7.98
CA ARG A 222 1.58 15.22 7.07
C ARG A 222 2.76 15.97 7.70
N ARG A 223 2.79 16.14 9.01
CA ARG A 223 3.87 16.87 9.72
C ARG A 223 5.14 16.04 9.79
N GLU A 224 4.99 14.77 10.12
CA GLU A 224 6.05 13.77 10.25
C GLU A 224 6.75 13.51 8.91
N CYS A 225 6.00 13.71 7.82
CA CYS A 225 6.47 13.64 6.44
C CYS A 225 6.93 15.00 5.84
N GLY A 226 6.85 16.10 6.59
CA GLY A 226 7.31 17.42 6.14
C GLY A 226 6.41 18.10 5.10
N LEU A 227 5.14 17.68 5.02
CA LEU A 227 4.15 18.13 4.04
C LEU A 227 3.21 19.22 4.56
N ALA A 228 3.32 19.59 5.84
CA ALA A 228 2.55 20.68 6.42
C ALA A 228 3.00 22.03 5.84
N SER A 229 2.07 22.77 5.25
CA SER A 229 2.32 24.13 4.76
C SER A 229 2.57 25.09 5.92
N ALA A 230 3.46 26.07 5.72
CA ALA A 230 3.73 27.16 6.67
C ALA A 230 2.49 28.01 7.06
N GLY A 231 1.36 27.84 6.37
CA GLY A 231 0.09 28.53 6.61
C GLY A 231 -0.62 28.18 7.93
N GLU A 232 -0.31 27.06 8.58
CA GLU A 232 -0.92 26.72 9.88
C GLU A 232 -0.40 27.60 11.02
N LYS A 233 0.85 28.09 10.93
CA LYS A 233 1.38 29.03 11.93
C LYS A 233 0.71 30.41 11.86
N LEU A 234 0.31 30.86 10.66
CA LEU A 234 -0.31 32.18 10.45
C LEU A 234 -1.73 32.27 11.04
N SER A 235 -2.50 31.18 11.03
CA SER A 235 -3.84 31.13 11.67
C SER A 235 -3.77 31.24 13.20
N GLN A 236 -2.74 30.64 13.81
CA GLN A 236 -2.54 30.69 15.26
C GLN A 236 -2.03 32.06 15.73
N PHE A 237 -1.18 32.74 14.95
CA PHE A 237 -0.80 34.14 15.21
C PHE A 237 -1.97 35.11 15.02
N SER A 238 -2.81 34.92 14.00
CA SER A 238 -3.99 35.78 13.75
C SER A 238 -5.00 35.72 14.90
N SER A 239 -5.23 34.53 15.47
CA SER A 239 -6.17 34.35 16.58
C SER A 239 -5.67 34.99 17.90
N LEU A 240 -4.36 34.92 18.16
CA LEU A 240 -3.76 35.57 19.35
C LEU A 240 -3.75 37.09 19.24
N VAL A 241 -3.51 37.64 18.04
CA VAL A 241 -3.56 39.09 17.81
C VAL A 241 -4.98 39.62 17.97
N LEU A 242 -6.00 38.92 17.46
CA LEU A 242 -7.40 39.31 17.64
C LEU A 242 -7.83 39.23 19.12
N ALA A 243 -7.36 38.22 19.86
CA ALA A 243 -7.62 38.12 21.30
C ALA A 243 -6.97 39.26 22.09
N LEU A 244 -5.71 39.61 21.79
CA LEU A 244 -5.01 40.71 22.43
C LEU A 244 -5.64 42.07 22.13
N LEU A 245 -6.09 42.31 20.89
CA LEU A 245 -6.80 43.53 20.52
C LEU A 245 -8.16 43.63 21.24
N GLY A 246 -8.89 42.52 21.39
CA GLY A 246 -10.14 42.48 22.16
C GLY A 246 -9.93 42.79 23.65
N ILE A 247 -8.86 42.26 24.25
CA ILE A 247 -8.50 42.54 25.65
C ILE A 247 -8.13 44.01 25.82
N LEU A 248 -7.33 44.58 24.92
CA LEU A 248 -6.96 46.00 24.97
C LEU A 248 -8.17 46.94 24.80
N ALA A 249 -9.13 46.59 23.93
CA ALA A 249 -10.37 47.35 23.77
C ALA A 249 -11.26 47.33 25.02
N TYR A 250 -11.27 46.21 25.75
CA TYR A 250 -11.99 46.06 27.02
C TYR A 250 -11.42 46.94 28.14
N PHE A 251 -10.11 47.16 28.17
CA PHE A 251 -9.48 48.02 29.19
C PHE A 251 -9.57 49.53 28.89
N VAL A 252 -9.95 49.90 27.67
CA VAL A 252 -10.06 51.30 27.22
C VAL A 252 -11.51 51.82 27.21
N SER A 253 -12.50 50.92 27.36
CA SER A 253 -13.93 51.26 27.52
C SER A 253 -14.32 51.30 29.00
#